data_AF-B1V2R8-F1
#
_entry.id   AF-B1V2R8-F1
#
_cell.length_a   1.000
_cell.length_b   1.000
_cell.length_c   1.000
_cell.angle_alpha   90.00
_cell.angle_beta   90.00
_cell.angle_gamma   90.00
#
_symmetry.space_group_name_H-M   'P 1'
#
loop_
_entity.id
_entity.type
_entity.pdbx_description
1 polymer ?
#
loop_
_entity_poly.entity_id
_entity_poly.type
_entity_poly.pdbx_seq_one_letter_code
_entity_poly.pdbx_strand_id
1 'polypeptide(L)'
;MELVNIYDEYREVNKNYVDFIEELVNKNFEGFSEDFVMGNLENFQNFIGDLKVKADDLQVEEENKDNLKDLKYLIVDTLFLTFDLNNFYKLKEFERFKMRFANYVNKRRRDEMLKSF
;
A
#
# COMPACT_ATOMS: atom_id res chain seq x y z
N MET A 1 0.10 17.18 14.99
CA MET A 1 -0.49 17.74 13.74
C MET A 1 -1.22 16.62 13.03
N GLU A 2 -2.41 16.88 12.50
CA GLU A 2 -3.24 15.88 11.81
C GLU A 2 -2.53 15.22 10.61
N LEU A 3 -1.71 15.98 9.88
CA LEU A 3 -0.85 15.45 8.81
C LEU A 3 0.07 14.31 9.28
N VAL A 4 0.72 14.47 10.44
CA VAL A 4 1.63 13.45 11.00
C VAL A 4 0.86 12.19 11.36
N ASN A 5 -0.33 12.33 11.93
CA ASN A 5 -1.18 11.20 12.29
C ASN A 5 -1.59 10.38 11.06
N ILE A 6 -1.99 11.03 9.96
CA ILE A 6 -2.35 10.33 8.70
C ILE A 6 -1.10 9.67 8.10
N TYR A 7 0.07 10.30 8.22
CA TYR A 7 1.32 9.71 7.76
C TYR A 7 1.67 8.42 8.54
N ASP A 8 1.51 8.45 9.85
CA ASP A 8 1.78 7.30 10.72
C ASP A 8 0.78 6.18 10.47
N GLU A 9 -0.52 6.50 10.34
CA GLU A 9 -1.57 5.54 9.98
C GLU A 9 -1.28 4.90 8.60
N TYR A 10 -0.90 5.71 7.60
CA TYR A 10 -0.47 5.19 6.30
C TYR A 10 0.72 4.23 6.41
N ARG A 11 1.75 4.60 7.18
CA ARG A 11 2.94 3.76 7.36
C ARG A 11 2.58 2.42 7.97
N GLU A 12 1.74 2.41 8.99
CA GLU A 12 1.31 1.20 9.68
C GLU A 12 0.48 0.30 8.75
N VAL A 13 -0.56 0.85 8.11
CA VAL A 13 -1.42 0.10 7.18
C VAL A 13 -0.59 -0.46 6.03
N ASN A 14 0.28 0.35 5.43
CA ASN A 14 1.12 -0.11 4.33
C ASN A 14 2.11 -1.19 4.77
N LYS A 15 2.71 -1.07 5.96
CA LYS A 15 3.62 -2.10 6.48
C LYS A 15 2.86 -3.43 6.65
N ASN A 16 1.73 -3.40 7.35
CA ASN A 16 0.91 -4.59 7.58
C ASN A 16 0.45 -5.23 6.26
N TYR A 17 0.14 -4.40 5.25
CA TYR A 17 -0.20 -4.88 3.92
C TYR A 17 0.99 -5.58 3.26
N VAL A 18 2.16 -4.93 3.22
CA VAL A 18 3.37 -5.51 2.60
C VAL A 18 3.75 -6.83 3.28
N ASP A 19 3.72 -6.88 4.61
CA ASP A 19 4.07 -8.08 5.38
C ASP A 19 3.11 -9.25 5.05
N PHE A 20 1.81 -8.97 4.95
CA PHE A 20 0.80 -9.96 4.56
C PHE A 20 1.04 -10.50 3.15
N ILE A 21 1.30 -9.60 2.18
CA ILE A 21 1.53 -10.00 0.78
C ILE A 21 2.84 -10.78 0.64
N GLU A 22 3.88 -10.39 1.38
CA GLU A 22 5.15 -11.12 1.43
C GLU A 22 4.96 -12.54 1.97
N GLU A 23 4.16 -12.72 3.03
CA GLU A 23 3.83 -14.04 3.55
C GLU A 23 3.10 -14.90 2.51
N LEU A 24 2.09 -14.35 1.83
CA LEU A 24 1.37 -15.05 0.76
C LEU A 24 2.32 -15.50 -0.35
N VAL A 25 3.19 -14.60 -0.83
CA VAL A 25 4.13 -14.89 -1.91
C VAL A 25 5.15 -15.95 -1.48
N ASN A 26 5.70 -15.85 -0.27
CA ASN A 26 6.70 -16.80 0.24
C ASN A 26 6.15 -18.22 0.42
N LYS A 27 4.85 -18.34 0.73
CA LYS A 27 4.15 -19.63 0.81
C LYS A 27 3.55 -20.07 -0.54
N ASN A 28 3.85 -19.37 -1.63
CA ASN A 28 3.25 -19.63 -2.95
C ASN A 28 1.72 -19.71 -2.93
N PHE A 29 1.07 -18.88 -2.10
CA PHE A 29 -0.38 -18.86 -1.89
C PHE A 29 -0.97 -20.16 -1.30
N GLU A 30 -0.14 -21.08 -0.82
CA GLU A 30 -0.58 -22.32 -0.20
C GLU A 30 -0.83 -22.15 1.31
N GLY A 31 -1.77 -22.93 1.86
CA GLY A 31 -2.08 -22.91 3.29
C GLY A 31 -3.02 -21.78 3.74
N PHE A 32 -3.60 -21.04 2.80
CA PHE A 32 -4.61 -20.01 3.06
C PHE A 32 -5.93 -20.36 2.38
N SER A 33 -7.06 -20.04 3.01
CA SER A 33 -8.35 -20.11 2.31
C SER A 33 -8.52 -18.90 1.39
N GLU A 34 -9.21 -19.10 0.27
CA GLU A 34 -9.49 -18.02 -0.68
C GLU A 34 -10.23 -16.86 -0.03
N ASP A 35 -11.26 -17.14 0.77
CA ASP A 35 -12.04 -16.14 1.49
C ASP A 35 -11.17 -15.32 2.47
N PHE A 36 -10.22 -15.97 3.14
CA PHE A 36 -9.29 -15.28 4.03
C PHE A 36 -8.40 -14.31 3.25
N VAL A 37 -7.84 -14.74 2.12
CA VAL A 37 -6.97 -13.90 1.31
C VAL A 37 -7.74 -12.72 0.71
N MET A 38 -8.88 -13.00 0.06
CA MET A 38 -9.71 -11.96 -0.55
C MET A 38 -10.24 -10.97 0.49
N GLY A 39 -10.69 -11.43 1.66
CA GLY A 39 -11.15 -10.56 2.72
C GLY A 39 -10.05 -9.60 3.23
N ASN A 40 -8.82 -10.09 3.42
CA ASN A 40 -7.71 -9.22 3.80
C ASN A 40 -7.35 -8.22 2.70
N LEU A 41 -7.26 -8.69 1.46
CA LEU A 41 -6.98 -7.88 0.27
C LEU A 41 -7.98 -6.72 0.09
N GLU A 42 -9.28 -6.99 0.26
CA GLU A 42 -10.34 -5.98 0.21
C GLU A 42 -10.29 -5.02 1.40
N ASN A 43 -10.03 -5.53 2.62
CA ASN A 43 -9.89 -4.70 3.81
C ASN A 43 -8.74 -3.70 3.69
N PHE A 44 -7.58 -4.12 3.20
CA PHE A 44 -6.45 -3.21 2.96
C PHE A 44 -6.75 -2.18 1.88
N GLN A 45 -7.44 -2.57 0.80
CA GLN A 45 -7.88 -1.61 -0.21
C GLN A 45 -8.79 -0.54 0.39
N ASN A 46 -9.74 -0.93 1.25
CA ASN A 46 -10.63 0.00 1.94
C ASN A 46 -9.87 0.93 2.90
N PHE A 47 -8.96 0.42 3.72
CA PHE A 47 -8.16 1.24 4.63
C PHE A 47 -7.31 2.29 3.90
N ILE A 48 -6.67 1.90 2.80
CA ILE A 48 -5.91 2.84 1.96
C ILE A 48 -6.85 3.84 1.27
N GLY A 49 -8.04 3.41 0.86
CA GLY A 49 -9.09 4.28 0.32
C GLY A 49 -9.54 5.34 1.32
N ASP A 50 -9.79 4.96 2.57
CA ASP A 50 -10.18 5.88 3.65
C ASP A 50 -9.06 6.89 3.95
N LEU A 51 -7.80 6.44 3.96
CA LEU A 51 -6.65 7.33 4.09
C LEU A 51 -6.57 8.35 2.95
N LYS A 52 -6.91 7.95 1.72
CA LYS A 52 -6.98 8.87 0.58
C LYS A 52 -8.01 9.97 0.81
N VAL A 53 -9.21 9.60 1.27
CA VAL A 53 -10.28 10.57 1.58
C VAL A 53 -9.80 11.54 2.66
N LYS A 54 -9.28 11.02 3.78
CA LYS A 54 -8.72 11.84 4.88
C LYS A 54 -7.64 12.81 4.38
N ALA A 55 -6.70 12.33 3.57
CA ALA A 55 -5.62 13.16 3.05
C ALA A 55 -6.13 14.21 2.05
N ASP A 56 -7.11 13.87 1.22
CA ASP A 56 -7.69 14.79 0.23
C ASP A 56 -8.37 15.99 0.89
N ASP A 57 -9.10 15.75 1.97
CA ASP A 57 -9.82 16.78 2.75
C ASP A 57 -8.91 17.59 3.69
N LEU A 58 -7.67 17.15 3.90
CA LEU A 58 -6.75 17.81 4.84
C LEU A 58 -6.30 19.18 4.33
N GLN A 59 -6.46 20.20 5.19
CA GLN A 59 -5.87 21.53 5.00
C GLN A 59 -4.62 21.66 5.88
N VAL A 60 -3.54 22.17 5.30
CA VAL A 60 -2.26 22.37 5.98
C VAL A 60 -1.70 23.75 5.68
N GLU A 61 -0.86 24.24 6.59
CA GLU A 61 -0.07 25.47 6.39
C GLU A 61 0.85 25.34 5.17
N GLU A 62 1.25 26.49 4.60
CA GLU A 62 2.06 26.54 3.37
C GLU A 62 3.33 25.67 3.44
N GLU A 63 4.01 25.70 4.59
CA GLU A 63 5.23 24.94 4.86
C GLU A 63 5.05 23.41 4.80
N ASN A 64 3.81 22.91 4.89
CA ASN A 64 3.49 21.49 4.90
C ASN A 64 2.81 21.01 3.60
N LYS A 65 2.59 21.88 2.62
CA LYS A 65 1.91 21.51 1.37
C LYS A 65 2.65 20.43 0.58
N ASP A 66 3.98 20.52 0.50
CA ASP A 66 4.80 19.51 -0.18
C ASP A 66 4.73 18.16 0.56
N ASN A 67 4.77 18.17 1.89
CA ASN A 67 4.62 16.95 2.71
C ASN A 67 3.25 16.29 2.49
N LEU A 68 2.16 17.07 2.43
CA LEU A 68 0.83 16.55 2.13
C LEU A 68 0.75 16.00 0.70
N LYS A 69 1.35 16.69 -0.27
CA LYS A 69 1.41 16.23 -1.66
C LYS A 69 2.15 14.88 -1.75
N ASP A 70 3.28 14.74 -1.08
CA ASP A 70 4.03 13.48 -1.02
C ASP A 70 3.21 12.35 -0.38
N LEU A 71 2.52 12.63 0.73
CA LEU A 71 1.63 11.67 1.37
C LEU A 71 0.51 11.20 0.43
N LYS A 72 -0.14 12.13 -0.29
CA LYS A 72 -1.17 11.81 -1.28
C LYS A 72 -0.62 10.92 -2.39
N TYR A 73 0.59 11.18 -2.89
CA TYR A 73 1.23 10.31 -3.87
C TYR A 73 1.49 8.91 -3.34
N LEU A 74 2.01 8.78 -2.13
CA LEU A 74 2.27 7.47 -1.49
C LEU A 74 0.98 6.67 -1.32
N ILE A 75 -0.10 7.31 -0.85
CA ILE A 75 -1.41 6.69 -0.69
C ILE A 75 -1.95 6.21 -2.04
N VAL A 76 -1.92 7.07 -3.08
CA VAL A 76 -2.42 6.72 -4.41
C VAL A 76 -1.61 5.59 -5.06
N ASP A 77 -0.29 5.61 -4.95
CA ASP A 77 0.58 4.52 -5.45
C ASP A 77 0.25 3.19 -4.77
N THR A 78 0.00 3.23 -3.45
CA THR A 78 -0.42 2.06 -2.66
C THR A 78 -1.82 1.60 -3.05
N LEU A 79 -2.74 2.52 -3.32
CA LEU A 79 -4.10 2.19 -3.75
C LEU A 79 -4.11 1.50 -5.12
N PHE A 80 -3.28 1.94 -6.07
CA PHE A 80 -3.15 1.24 -7.34
C PHE A 80 -2.57 -0.17 -7.17
N LEU A 81 -1.62 -0.34 -6.25
CA LEU A 81 -1.12 -1.67 -5.91
C LEU A 81 -2.26 -2.56 -5.38
N THR A 82 -3.10 -2.08 -4.46
CA THR A 82 -4.19 -2.90 -3.91
C THR A 82 -5.18 -3.32 -4.99
N PHE A 83 -5.58 -2.41 -5.88
CA PHE A 83 -6.44 -2.76 -7.02
C PHE A 83 -5.83 -3.85 -7.90
N ASP A 84 -4.55 -3.70 -8.28
CA ASP A 84 -3.88 -4.67 -9.14
C ASP A 84 -3.78 -6.05 -8.47
N LEU A 85 -3.34 -6.09 -7.21
CA LEU A 85 -3.17 -7.35 -6.48
C LEU A 85 -4.51 -8.05 -6.25
N ASN A 86 -5.57 -7.31 -5.91
CA ASN A 86 -6.92 -7.85 -5.76
C ASN A 86 -7.42 -8.49 -7.06
N ASN A 87 -7.24 -7.78 -8.18
CA ASN A 87 -7.63 -8.28 -9.49
C ASN A 87 -6.82 -9.52 -9.91
N PHE A 88 -5.49 -9.49 -9.77
CA PHE A 88 -4.64 -10.63 -10.14
C PHE A 88 -4.94 -11.86 -9.30
N TYR A 89 -5.18 -11.71 -7.99
CA TYR A 89 -5.53 -12.83 -7.13
C TYR A 89 -6.90 -13.42 -7.53
N LYS A 90 -7.90 -12.56 -7.77
CA LYS A 90 -9.24 -12.97 -8.22
C LYS A 90 -9.22 -13.72 -9.55
N LEU A 91 -8.35 -13.31 -10.48
CA LEU A 91 -8.16 -13.95 -11.78
C LEU A 91 -7.17 -15.13 -11.76
N LYS A 92 -6.62 -15.47 -10.59
CA LYS A 92 -5.58 -16.51 -10.41
C LYS A 92 -4.30 -16.25 -11.23
N GLU A 93 -4.00 -14.99 -11.52
CA GLU A 93 -2.78 -14.54 -12.21
C GLU A 93 -1.59 -14.36 -11.24
N PHE A 94 -1.23 -15.43 -10.53
CA PHE A 94 -0.28 -15.38 -9.41
C PHE A 94 1.12 -14.87 -9.79
N GLU A 95 1.60 -15.13 -11.00
CA GLU A 95 2.89 -14.60 -11.44
C GLU A 95 2.86 -13.08 -11.69
N ARG A 96 1.74 -12.54 -12.20
CA ARG A 96 1.55 -11.09 -12.30
C ARG A 96 1.45 -10.45 -10.92
N PHE A 97 0.75 -11.11 -10.00
CA PHE A 97 0.67 -10.70 -8.60
C PHE A 97 2.07 -10.57 -7.97
N LYS A 98 2.88 -11.64 -8.03
CA LYS A 98 4.26 -11.66 -7.52
C LYS A 98 5.12 -10.56 -8.13
N MET A 99 5.06 -10.41 -9.45
CA MET A 99 5.84 -9.40 -10.17
C MET A 99 5.43 -7.98 -9.77
N ARG A 100 4.12 -7.72 -9.66
CA ARG A 100 3.60 -6.41 -9.27
C ARG A 100 4.02 -6.04 -7.85
N PHE A 101 3.93 -6.98 -6.92
CA PHE A 101 4.40 -6.80 -5.55
C PHE A 101 5.91 -6.54 -5.48
N ALA A 102 6.72 -7.35 -6.16
CA ALA A 102 8.18 -7.17 -6.20
C ALA A 102 8.58 -5.80 -6.76
N ASN A 103 7.90 -5.32 -7.79
CA ASN A 103 8.14 -3.99 -8.37
C ASN A 103 7.87 -2.87 -7.35
N TYR A 104 6.81 -3.00 -6.57
CA TYR A 104 6.46 -2.04 -5.52
C TYR A 104 7.51 -1.99 -4.41
N VAL A 105 7.90 -3.15 -3.87
CA VAL A 105 8.93 -3.24 -2.81
C VAL A 105 10.27 -2.70 -3.30
N ASN A 106 10.68 -3.05 -4.52
CA ASN A 106 11.95 -2.61 -5.09
C ASN A 106 11.98 -1.11 -5.39
N LYS A 107 10.85 -0.50 -5.79
CA LYS A 107 10.74 0.95 -5.97
C LYS A 107 11.03 1.68 -4.65
N ARG A 108 10.39 1.25 -3.57
CA ARG A 108 10.55 1.87 -2.24
C ARG A 108 11.97 1.73 -1.68
N ARG A 109 12.59 0.55 -1.81
CA ARG A 109 13.98 0.35 -1.40
C ARG A 109 14.94 1.31 -2.12
N ARG A 110 14.72 1.56 -3.42
CA ARG A 110 15.53 2.54 -4.16
C ARG A 110 15.32 3.96 -3.67
N ASP A 111 14.08 4.35 -3.37
CA ASP A 111 13.77 5.69 -2.86
C ASP A 111 14.41 5.93 -1.48
N GLU A 112 14.48 4.91 -0.62
CA GLU A 112 15.20 4.95 0.66
C GLU A 112 16.70 5.12 0.47
N MET A 113 17.31 4.39 -0.47
CA MET A 113 18.74 4.53 -0.78
C MET A 113 19.09 5.91 -1.34
N LEU A 114 18.25 6.49 -2.21
CA LEU A 114 18.50 7.81 -2.81
C LEU A 114 18.41 8.96 -1.80
N LYS A 115 17.66 8.80 -0.70
CA LYS A 115 17.59 9.77 0.40
C LYS A 115 18.79 9.71 1.37
N SER A 116 19.68 8.75 1.18
CA SER A 116 20.89 8.55 2.02
C SER A 116 22.18 9.13 1.42
N PHE A 117 22.08 9.83 0.27
CA PHE A 117 23.15 10.57 -0.39
C PHE A 117 22.89 12.08 -0.34
#